data_AF-A0A0Q0JMX9-F1
#
_entry.id   AF-A0A0Q0JMX9-F1
#
_cell.length_a   1.000
_cell.length_b   1.000
_cell.length_c   1.000
_cell.angle_alpha   90.00
_cell.angle_beta   90.00
_cell.angle_gamma   90.00
#
_symmetry.space_group_name_H-M   'P 1'
#
loop_
_entity.id
_entity.type
_entity.pdbx_description
1 polymer ?
#
loop_
_entity_poly.entity_id
_entity_poly.type
_entity_poly.pdbx_seq_one_letter_code
_entity_poly.pdbx_strand_id
1 'polypeptide(L)'
;MDRNTFISLFEKHIFADFVFSNPGGGTSTICSINEHRVIYKRGNSRMTLQLDDLYFVYKELGDKSKVTTSDLKLQRPTVFDSKKNGHSCNCTFSFLVLNKMGLSSDIGGKGVRGNPFYTTFA
;
A
#
# COMPACT_ATOMS: atom_id res chain seq x y z
N MET A 1 10.02 -13.84 -1.75
CA MET A 1 8.95 -14.53 -2.50
C MET A 1 8.99 -14.07 -3.96
N ASP A 2 8.73 -14.94 -4.94
CA ASP A 2 8.60 -14.52 -6.35
C ASP A 2 7.26 -13.80 -6.62
N ARG A 3 7.13 -13.21 -7.81
CA ARG A 3 5.95 -12.41 -8.20
C ARG A 3 4.67 -13.24 -8.26
N ASN A 4 4.70 -14.45 -8.82
CA ASN A 4 3.49 -15.24 -9.01
C ASN A 4 2.94 -15.74 -7.68
N THR A 5 3.84 -16.14 -6.78
CA THR A 5 3.48 -16.49 -5.40
C THR A 5 2.91 -15.27 -4.66
N PHE A 6 3.47 -14.08 -4.88
CA PHE A 6 2.95 -12.83 -4.29
C PHE A 6 1.54 -12.50 -4.77
N ILE A 7 1.28 -12.60 -6.07
CA ILE A 7 -0.05 -12.34 -6.65
C ILE A 7 -1.06 -13.38 -6.15
N SER A 8 -0.69 -14.66 -6.08
CA SER A 8 -1.55 -15.71 -5.54
C SER A 8 -1.94 -15.43 -4.08
N LEU A 9 -0.99 -14.95 -3.27
CA LEU A 9 -1.26 -14.54 -1.89
C LEU A 9 -2.15 -13.30 -1.83
N PHE A 10 -1.93 -12.33 -2.72
CA PHE A 10 -2.77 -11.14 -2.83
C PHE A 10 -4.23 -11.53 -3.11
N GLU A 11 -4.49 -12.36 -4.12
CA GLU A 11 -5.84 -12.79 -4.51
C GLU A 11 -6.57 -13.56 -3.41
N LYS A 12 -5.84 -14.31 -2.59
CA LYS A 12 -6.40 -15.04 -1.44
C LYS A 12 -6.88 -14.11 -0.31
N HIS A 13 -6.25 -12.95 -0.15
CA HIS A 13 -6.48 -12.06 1.00
C HIS A 13 -7.24 -10.78 0.64
N ILE A 14 -7.24 -10.41 -0.64
CA ILE A 14 -7.69 -9.11 -1.13
C ILE A 14 -8.78 -9.35 -2.16
N PHE A 15 -9.99 -8.91 -1.85
CA PHE A 15 -11.19 -9.09 -2.68
C PHE A 15 -12.02 -7.80 -2.76
N ALA A 16 -12.93 -7.74 -3.72
CA ALA A 16 -13.82 -6.59 -3.90
C ALA A 16 -14.69 -6.35 -2.65
N ASP A 17 -15.11 -5.11 -2.45
CA ASP A 17 -15.91 -4.62 -1.32
C ASP A 17 -15.23 -4.69 0.05
N PHE A 18 -14.02 -5.23 0.14
CA PHE A 18 -13.24 -5.18 1.36
C PHE A 18 -12.92 -3.73 1.75
N VAL A 19 -13.10 -3.42 3.04
CA VAL A 19 -12.92 -2.07 3.59
C VAL A 19 -11.73 -2.06 4.54
N PHE A 20 -10.75 -1.22 4.25
CA PHE A 20 -9.67 -0.91 5.16
C PHE A 20 -9.96 0.35 5.96
N SER A 21 -9.66 0.31 7.25
CA SER A 21 -9.56 1.51 8.10
C SER A 21 -8.20 2.16 7.90
N ASN A 22 -8.18 3.44 7.51
CA ASN A 22 -6.92 4.16 7.36
C ASN A 22 -6.41 4.64 8.73
N PRO A 23 -5.11 4.56 9.03
CA PRO A 23 -4.54 4.99 10.31
C PRO A 23 -4.68 6.51 10.56
N GLY A 24 -4.80 7.31 9.49
CA GLY A 24 -5.10 8.75 9.59
C GLY A 24 -6.59 9.08 9.70
N GLY A 25 -7.46 8.08 9.82
CA GLY A 25 -8.92 8.22 9.81
C GLY A 25 -9.56 7.99 8.44
N GLY A 26 -10.85 7.66 8.45
CA GLY A 26 -11.62 7.30 7.25
C GLY A 26 -11.30 5.90 6.73
N THR A 27 -11.80 5.57 5.54
CA THR A 27 -11.71 4.23 4.98
C THR A 27 -11.23 4.21 3.53
N SER A 28 -10.68 3.07 3.13
CA SER A 28 -10.33 2.73 1.75
C SER A 28 -11.06 1.45 1.36
N THR A 29 -12.02 1.54 0.44
CA THR A 29 -12.84 0.39 0.00
C THR A 29 -12.36 -0.11 -1.34
N ILE A 30 -12.10 -1.41 -1.47
CA ILE A 30 -11.77 -2.01 -2.76
C ILE A 30 -13.01 -2.05 -3.63
N CYS A 31 -12.92 -1.50 -4.84
CA CYS A 31 -14.02 -1.48 -5.79
C CYS A 31 -13.91 -2.60 -6.83
N SER A 32 -12.69 -2.88 -7.29
CA SER A 32 -12.45 -3.92 -8.30
C SER A 32 -10.98 -4.31 -8.32
N ILE A 33 -10.72 -5.56 -8.68
CA ILE A 33 -9.39 -6.15 -8.79
C ILE A 33 -9.29 -6.83 -10.16
N ASN A 34 -8.12 -6.77 -10.77
CA ASN A 34 -7.74 -7.66 -11.86
C ASN A 34 -6.27 -8.09 -11.70
N GLU A 35 -5.76 -8.88 -12.65
CA GLU A 35 -4.41 -9.43 -12.67
C GLU A 35 -3.27 -8.39 -12.62
N HIS A 36 -3.56 -7.11 -12.85
CA HIS A 36 -2.56 -6.03 -12.91
C HIS A 36 -2.71 -4.99 -11.81
N ARG A 37 -3.92 -4.77 -11.29
CA ARG A 37 -4.19 -3.64 -10.40
C ARG A 37 -5.37 -3.88 -9.46
N VAL A 38 -5.33 -3.15 -8.37
CA VAL A 38 -6.47 -2.92 -7.48
C VAL A 38 -6.94 -1.49 -7.60
N ILE A 39 -8.25 -1.33 -7.75
CA ILE A 39 -8.92 -0.04 -7.77
C ILE A 39 -9.71 0.09 -6.48
N TYR A 40 -9.50 1.19 -5.77
CA TYR A 40 -10.13 1.44 -4.47
C TYR A 40 -10.65 2.88 -4.38
N LYS A 41 -11.60 3.10 -3.48
CA LYS A 41 -12.17 4.40 -3.15
C LYS A 41 -11.67 4.83 -1.78
N ARG A 42 -11.12 6.04 -1.70
CA ARG A 42 -10.71 6.70 -0.44
C ARG A 42 -11.44 8.05 -0.36
N GLY A 43 -12.38 8.16 0.58
CA GLY A 43 -13.34 9.28 0.58
C GLY A 43 -14.08 9.35 -0.76
N ASN A 44 -14.09 10.51 -1.42
CA ASN A 44 -14.69 10.67 -2.76
C ASN A 44 -13.73 10.38 -3.91
N SER A 45 -12.46 10.03 -3.63
CA SER A 45 -11.46 9.79 -4.66
C SER A 45 -11.41 8.32 -5.05
N ARG A 46 -11.39 8.05 -6.36
CA ARG A 46 -11.07 6.73 -6.93
C ARG A 46 -9.57 6.66 -7.22
N MET A 47 -8.92 5.62 -6.73
CA MET A 47 -7.47 5.43 -6.77
C MET A 47 -7.14 4.07 -7.36
N THR A 48 -5.95 3.97 -7.93
CA THR A 48 -5.44 2.74 -8.56
C THR A 48 -4.04 2.45 -8.02
N LEU A 49 -3.82 1.22 -7.60
CA LEU A 49 -2.51 0.68 -7.23
C LEU A 49 -2.20 -0.49 -8.17
N GLN A 50 -1.07 -0.43 -8.87
CA GLN A 50 -0.59 -1.55 -9.69
C GLN A 50 -0.01 -2.64 -8.77
N LEU A 51 -0.24 -3.90 -9.12
CA LEU A 51 0.29 -5.01 -8.33
C LEU A 51 1.81 -5.16 -8.49
N ASP A 52 2.36 -4.78 -9.65
CA ASP A 52 3.82 -4.74 -9.85
C ASP A 52 4.50 -3.73 -8.93
N ASP A 53 3.86 -2.59 -8.72
CA ASP A 53 4.33 -1.56 -7.81
C ASP A 53 4.28 -2.02 -6.35
N LEU A 54 3.22 -2.72 -5.98
CA LEU A 54 3.08 -3.30 -4.65
C LEU A 54 4.12 -4.41 -4.41
N TYR A 55 4.34 -5.27 -5.40
CA TYR A 55 5.36 -6.32 -5.35
C TYR A 55 6.78 -5.72 -5.25
N PHE A 56 7.05 -4.64 -5.99
CA PHE A 56 8.31 -3.89 -5.88
C PHE A 56 8.54 -3.40 -4.45
N VAL A 57 7.53 -2.81 -3.79
CA VAL A 57 7.65 -2.38 -2.39
C VAL A 57 8.00 -3.55 -1.49
N TYR A 58 7.28 -4.65 -1.62
CA TYR A 58 7.56 -5.85 -0.82
C TYR A 58 8.99 -6.34 -1.02
N LYS A 59 9.48 -6.38 -2.26
CA LYS A 59 10.80 -6.93 -2.59
C LYS A 59 11.95 -6.00 -2.20
N GLU A 60 11.89 -4.72 -2.57
CA GLU A 60 13.02 -3.80 -2.45
C GLU A 60 13.09 -3.10 -1.08
N LEU A 61 11.96 -3.05 -0.37
CA LEU A 61 11.89 -2.46 0.97
C LEU A 61 11.69 -3.51 2.06
N GLY A 62 11.44 -4.77 1.70
CA GLY A 62 11.31 -5.90 2.64
C GLY A 62 12.57 -6.14 3.47
N ASP A 63 13.75 -5.89 2.91
CA ASP A 63 15.03 -6.05 3.61
C ASP A 63 15.27 -4.98 4.70
N LYS A 64 14.44 -3.93 4.75
CA LYS A 64 14.52 -2.90 5.79
C LYS A 64 13.66 -3.29 6.98
N SER A 65 14.26 -3.24 8.17
CA SER A 65 13.55 -3.46 9.44
C SER A 65 12.38 -2.51 9.66
N LYS A 66 12.42 -1.30 9.06
CA LYS A 66 11.36 -0.30 9.13
C LYS A 66 11.27 0.48 7.82
N VAL A 67 10.06 0.58 7.28
CA VAL A 67 9.77 1.27 6.02
C VAL A 67 8.73 2.33 6.26
N THR A 68 9.07 3.58 5.95
CA THR A 68 8.19 4.72 6.09
C THR A 68 7.54 5.08 4.76
N THR A 69 6.43 5.82 4.82
CA THR A 69 5.82 6.41 3.62
C THR A 69 6.76 7.40 2.92
N SER A 70 7.77 7.93 3.62
CA SER A 70 8.80 8.78 3.01
C SER A 70 9.78 7.95 2.18
N ASP A 71 10.15 6.75 2.63
CA ASP A 71 11.00 5.83 1.87
C ASP A 71 10.34 5.44 0.55
N LEU A 72 9.05 5.13 0.59
CA LEU A 72 8.24 4.82 -0.60
C LEU A 72 8.28 5.95 -1.62
N LYS A 73 8.10 7.20 -1.17
CA LYS A 73 8.11 8.38 -2.04
C LYS A 73 9.47 8.62 -2.70
N LEU A 74 10.57 8.36 -1.98
CA LEU A 74 11.92 8.57 -2.51
C LEU A 74 12.30 7.53 -3.56
N GLN A 75 11.93 6.26 -3.34
CA GLN A 75 12.33 5.20 -4.27
C GLN A 75 11.50 5.17 -5.55
N ARG A 76 10.17 5.37 -5.47
CA ARG A 76 9.30 5.40 -6.65
C ARG A 76 8.19 6.44 -6.51
N PRO A 77 8.51 7.73 -6.68
CA PRO A 77 7.54 8.82 -6.51
C PRO A 77 6.33 8.70 -7.45
N THR A 78 6.49 8.16 -8.65
CA THR A 78 5.39 7.99 -9.63
C THR A 78 4.35 6.98 -9.19
N VAL A 79 4.73 6.00 -8.36
CA VAL A 79 3.84 4.96 -7.81
C VAL A 79 3.03 5.50 -6.63
N PHE A 80 3.71 6.28 -5.80
CA PHE A 80 3.23 6.75 -4.51
C PHE A 80 2.76 8.20 -4.51
N ASP A 81 2.85 8.86 -5.64
CA ASP A 81 2.30 10.18 -5.89
C ASP A 81 2.15 10.34 -7.41
N SER A 82 1.20 9.59 -7.98
CA SER A 82 0.99 9.54 -9.43
C SER A 82 0.68 10.91 -10.05
N LYS A 83 0.24 11.88 -9.25
CA LYS A 83 0.03 13.27 -9.68
C LYS A 83 1.19 14.20 -9.30
N LYS A 84 2.18 13.76 -8.51
CA LYS A 84 3.30 14.55 -7.97
C LYS A 84 2.87 15.74 -7.10
N ASN A 85 1.68 15.67 -6.51
CA ASN A 85 1.04 16.76 -5.75
C ASN A 85 0.79 16.37 -4.29
N GLY A 86 1.28 15.22 -3.84
CA GLY A 86 1.09 14.66 -2.49
C GLY A 86 -0.29 14.05 -2.21
N HIS A 87 -1.33 14.39 -2.99
CA HIS A 87 -2.72 14.03 -2.69
C HIS A 87 -3.16 12.64 -3.19
N SER A 88 -2.41 12.02 -4.09
CA SER A 88 -2.72 10.70 -4.67
C SER A 88 -1.84 9.58 -4.13
N CYS A 89 -1.38 9.70 -2.87
CA CYS A 89 -0.44 8.73 -2.30
C CYS A 89 -1.11 7.41 -1.93
N ASN A 90 -0.69 6.36 -2.64
CA ASN A 90 -1.01 4.95 -2.38
C ASN A 90 -0.27 4.39 -1.15
N CYS A 91 0.64 5.16 -0.55
CA CYS A 91 1.65 4.66 0.38
C CYS A 91 1.03 3.91 1.58
N THR A 92 0.06 4.53 2.24
CA THR A 92 -0.66 3.90 3.36
C THR A 92 -1.51 2.72 2.92
N PHE A 93 -2.13 2.79 1.74
CA PHE A 93 -2.92 1.69 1.20
C PHE A 93 -2.05 0.46 0.88
N SER A 94 -0.85 0.67 0.35
CA SER A 94 0.11 -0.42 0.15
C SER A 94 0.48 -1.13 1.46
N PHE A 95 0.74 -0.37 2.54
CA PHE A 95 0.99 -0.99 3.86
C PHE A 95 -0.21 -1.76 4.38
N LEU A 96 -1.43 -1.23 4.22
CA LEU A 96 -2.66 -1.91 4.64
C LEU A 96 -2.85 -3.25 3.90
N VAL A 97 -2.60 -3.26 2.59
CA VAL A 97 -2.68 -4.47 1.78
C VAL A 97 -1.62 -5.49 2.22
N LEU A 98 -0.37 -5.06 2.41
CA LEU A 98 0.72 -5.95 2.84
C LEU A 98 0.48 -6.54 4.23
N ASN A 99 -0.03 -5.73 5.17
CA ASN A 99 -0.42 -6.19 6.49
C ASN A 99 -1.56 -7.23 6.41
N LYS A 100 -2.57 -6.99 5.56
CA LYS A 100 -3.68 -7.94 5.34
C LYS A 100 -3.24 -9.26 4.71
N MET A 101 -2.18 -9.23 3.90
CA MET A 101 -1.51 -10.41 3.35
C MET A 101 -0.60 -11.11 4.39
N GLY A 102 -0.41 -10.53 5.58
CA GLY A 102 0.50 -11.05 6.61
C GLY A 102 1.97 -10.83 6.31
N LEU A 103 2.31 -9.93 5.38
CA LEU A 103 3.69 -9.64 4.97
C LEU A 103 4.31 -8.46 5.70
N SER A 104 3.52 -7.72 6.47
CA SER A 104 3.99 -6.60 7.25
C SER A 104 3.22 -6.47 8.57
N SER A 105 3.86 -5.83 9.56
CA SER A 105 3.24 -5.49 10.84
C SER A 105 2.21 -4.37 10.72
N ASP A 106 1.60 -4.01 11.84
CA ASP A 106 0.66 -2.90 11.93
C ASP A 106 1.33 -1.55 11.64
N ILE A 107 0.54 -0.63 11.11
CA ILE A 107 1.04 0.69 10.70
C ILE A 107 1.20 1.58 11.94
N GLY A 108 2.44 2.02 12.19
CA GLY A 108 2.78 3.01 13.22
C GLY A 108 2.99 4.41 12.65
N GLY A 109 3.21 5.38 13.55
CA GLY A 109 3.48 6.78 13.21
C GLY A 109 2.22 7.65 13.10
N LYS A 110 2.40 8.96 12.84
CA LYS A 110 1.31 9.95 12.82
C LYS A 110 0.98 10.50 11.43
N GLY A 111 1.71 10.11 10.40
CA GLY A 111 1.51 10.60 9.04
C GLY A 111 1.83 12.08 8.83
N VAL A 112 2.66 12.68 9.69
CA VAL A 112 3.06 14.09 9.63
C VAL A 112 4.56 14.24 9.37
N ARG A 113 5.01 15.44 8.98
CA ARG A 113 6.44 15.72 8.79
C ARG A 113 7.21 15.43 10.09
N GLY A 114 8.30 14.67 9.99
CA GLY A 114 9.08 14.21 11.15
C GLY A 114 8.50 12.99 11.89
N ASN A 115 7.26 12.59 11.59
CA ASN A 115 6.64 11.37 12.13
C ASN A 115 5.76 10.70 11.04
N PRO A 116 6.37 10.20 9.95
CA PRO A 116 5.63 9.57 8.86
C PRO A 116 5.02 8.24 9.31
N PHE A 117 4.00 7.78 8.60
CA PHE A 117 3.52 6.41 8.77
C PHE A 117 4.62 5.41 8.40
N TYR A 118 4.68 4.29 9.10
CA TYR A 118 5.64 3.23 8.83
C TYR A 118 5.07 1.85 9.11
N THR A 119 5.69 0.84 8.52
CA THR A 119 5.48 -0.59 8.81
C THR A 119 6.82 -1.28 8.97
N THR A 120 6.83 -2.48 9.55
CA THR A 120 7.97 -3.40 9.47
C THR A 120 7.57 -4.59 8.62
N PHE A 121 8.51 -5.16 7.88
CA PHE A 121 8.30 -6.39 7.10
C PHE A 121 8.69 -7.61 7.94
N ALA A 122 8.03 -8.73 7.69
CA ALA A 122 8.27 -10.02 8.36
C ALA A 122 9.22 -10.90 7.53
#